data_AF-A0A452IHP8-F1
#
_entry.id   AF-A0A452IHP8-F1
#
_cell.length_a   1.000
_cell.length_b   1.000
_cell.length_c   1.000
_cell.angle_alpha   90.00
_cell.angle_beta   90.00
_cell.angle_gamma   90.00
#
_symmetry.space_group_name_H-M   'P 1'
#
loop_
_entity.id
_entity.type
_entity.pdbx_description
1 polymer ?
#
loop_
_entity_poly.entity_id
_entity_poly.type
_entity_poly.pdbx_seq_one_letter_code
_entity_poly.pdbx_strand_id
1 'polypeptide(L)'
;MSMILFAYVVRVRDGLPLSASTDFHLNQDFLECRKRLKALSLILAQYPNRGTATGRGFSIHFHSSGDIAYMGICTSSCPTVMAFCFLEELQWKFSASYDSTSISLATRPYAFLEFDNIIQKVKYHFNYTSCSQMKNSLEKIQEELKFHPPVLLKLEDIELMNGMINGYTEVHMGSAPIYRMQPVTPLGILSLVLSIMCGALNLIRGVHLAEYSFQEDHEGIGNVIAFLLSFLACIFQWYGRKQLQLHFLLKILRREGRRMRGASCQKRSNFSGDESAIL
;
A
#
# COMPACT_ATOMS: atom_id res chain seq x y z
N MET A 1 0.77 -22.66 -14.87
CA MET A 1 -0.08 -21.84 -13.97
C MET A 1 0.80 -21.35 -12.83
N SER A 2 0.71 -20.07 -12.45
CA SER A 2 1.39 -19.57 -11.25
C SER A 2 0.76 -20.20 -10.00
N MET A 3 1.57 -20.78 -9.12
CA MET A 3 1.16 -21.44 -7.89
C MET A 3 1.35 -20.53 -6.67
N ILE A 4 2.37 -19.66 -6.71
CA ILE A 4 2.68 -18.68 -5.68
C ILE A 4 2.22 -17.30 -6.16
N LEU A 5 1.27 -16.70 -5.44
CA LEU A 5 0.51 -15.53 -5.91
C LEU A 5 0.93 -14.22 -5.25
N PHE A 6 1.36 -14.29 -3.99
CA PHE A 6 1.69 -13.13 -3.18
C PHE A 6 2.76 -13.47 -2.16
N ALA A 7 3.61 -12.50 -1.83
CA ALA A 7 4.56 -12.61 -0.73
C ALA A 7 4.49 -11.37 0.17
N TYR A 8 4.76 -11.58 1.45
CA TYR A 8 4.65 -10.58 2.50
C TYR A 8 5.75 -10.77 3.52
N VAL A 9 6.54 -9.73 3.75
CA VAL A 9 7.62 -9.72 4.75
C VAL A 9 7.21 -8.77 5.85
N VAL A 10 7.16 -9.26 7.08
CA VAL A 10 6.68 -8.51 8.25
C VAL A 10 7.62 -8.68 9.42
N ARG A 11 7.57 -7.72 10.35
CA ARG A 11 8.22 -7.85 11.65
C ARG A 11 7.28 -8.55 12.63
N VAL A 12 7.77 -9.60 13.28
CA VAL A 12 6.97 -10.50 14.13
C VAL A 12 6.38 -9.79 15.34
N ARG A 13 7.15 -8.88 15.96
CA ARG A 13 6.79 -8.24 17.24
C ARG A 13 5.52 -7.39 17.19
N ASP A 14 5.26 -6.75 16.05
CA ASP A 14 4.21 -5.74 15.88
C ASP A 14 3.42 -5.89 14.56
N GLY A 15 3.74 -6.91 13.77
CA GLY A 15 3.18 -7.12 12.43
C GLY A 15 3.51 -5.99 11.46
N LEU A 16 4.55 -5.18 11.71
CA LEU A 16 4.90 -4.06 10.81
C LEU A 16 5.24 -4.60 9.41
N PRO A 17 4.56 -4.15 8.35
CA PRO A 17 4.87 -4.55 6.98
C PRO A 17 6.24 -3.99 6.60
N LEU A 18 7.17 -4.86 6.21
CA LEU A 18 8.51 -4.47 5.77
C LEU A 18 8.56 -4.38 4.25
N SER A 19 8.02 -5.40 3.56
CA SER A 19 7.91 -5.45 2.11
C SER A 19 6.79 -6.40 1.65
N ALA A 20 6.35 -6.27 0.40
CA ALA A 20 5.32 -7.13 -0.17
C ALA A 20 5.37 -7.14 -1.69
N SER A 21 4.84 -8.20 -2.31
CA SER A 21 4.68 -8.23 -3.76
C SER A 21 3.55 -7.29 -4.23
N THR A 22 3.73 -6.57 -5.34
CA THR A 22 2.72 -5.60 -5.84
C THR A 22 1.78 -6.17 -6.91
N ASP A 23 1.52 -7.47 -6.90
CA ASP A 23 0.70 -8.11 -7.91
C ASP A 23 -0.77 -7.68 -7.84
N PHE A 24 -1.34 -7.34 -9.00
CA PHE A 24 -2.74 -7.01 -9.10
C PHE A 24 -3.58 -8.27 -9.31
N HIS A 25 -4.46 -8.56 -8.36
CA HIS A 25 -5.39 -9.69 -8.40
C HIS A 25 -6.81 -9.19 -8.16
N LEU A 26 -7.72 -9.50 -9.09
CA LEU A 26 -9.13 -9.11 -9.02
C LEU A 26 -10.03 -10.14 -8.32
N ASN A 27 -9.51 -11.33 -8.05
CA ASN A 27 -10.26 -12.41 -7.41
C ASN A 27 -10.63 -12.01 -5.97
N GLN A 28 -11.94 -12.00 -5.65
CA GLN A 28 -12.44 -11.64 -4.32
C GLN A 28 -11.92 -12.57 -3.22
N ASP A 29 -11.87 -13.87 -3.47
CA ASP A 29 -11.37 -14.87 -2.52
C ASP A 29 -9.89 -14.63 -2.20
N PHE A 30 -9.10 -14.20 -3.19
CA PHE A 30 -7.71 -13.81 -2.98
C PHE A 30 -7.60 -12.55 -2.13
N LEU A 31 -8.44 -11.53 -2.38
CA LEU A 31 -8.45 -10.30 -1.59
C LEU A 31 -8.84 -10.56 -0.14
N GLU A 32 -9.78 -11.47 0.09
CA GLU A 32 -10.17 -11.92 1.43
C GLU A 32 -9.03 -12.69 2.11
N CYS A 33 -8.40 -13.64 1.41
CA CYS A 33 -7.21 -14.36 1.89
C CYS A 33 -6.09 -13.38 2.26
N ARG A 34 -5.87 -12.33 1.46
CA ARG A 34 -4.89 -11.27 1.76
C ARG A 34 -5.24 -10.46 3.00
N LYS A 35 -6.53 -10.23 3.30
CA LYS A 35 -6.95 -9.61 4.56
C LYS A 35 -6.65 -10.53 5.75
N ARG A 36 -6.97 -11.81 5.64
CA ARG A 36 -6.66 -12.82 6.67
C ARG A 36 -5.16 -12.96 6.90
N LEU A 37 -4.35 -12.89 5.85
CA LEU A 37 -2.88 -12.87 5.94
C LEU A 37 -2.39 -11.69 6.77
N LYS A 38 -2.95 -10.49 6.57
CA LYS A 38 -2.60 -9.32 7.38
C LYS A 38 -3.03 -9.48 8.84
N ALA A 39 -4.23 -9.99 9.10
CA ALA A 39 -4.66 -10.28 10.47
C ALA A 39 -3.74 -11.29 11.16
N LEU A 40 -3.37 -12.37 10.46
CA LEU A 40 -2.42 -13.37 10.95
C LEU A 40 -1.06 -12.73 11.28
N SER A 41 -0.59 -11.79 10.45
CA SER A 41 0.71 -11.14 10.66
C SER A 41 0.83 -10.37 11.99
N LEU A 42 -0.29 -9.91 12.56
CA LEU A 42 -0.34 -9.20 13.85
C LEU A 42 -0.21 -10.13 15.05
N ILE A 43 -0.49 -11.42 14.88
CA ILE A 43 -0.56 -12.42 15.96
C ILE A 43 0.52 -13.51 15.80
N LEU A 44 1.44 -13.35 14.84
CA LEU A 44 2.48 -14.33 14.55
C LEU A 44 3.37 -14.67 15.75
N ALA A 45 3.58 -13.73 16.67
CA ALA A 45 4.35 -13.97 17.89
C ALA A 45 3.75 -15.07 18.80
N GLN A 46 2.48 -15.43 18.62
CA GLN A 46 1.79 -16.48 19.38
C GLN A 46 1.95 -17.87 18.76
N TYR A 47 2.47 -17.95 17.53
CA TYR A 47 2.61 -19.18 16.76
C TYR A 47 4.08 -19.58 16.64
N PRO A 48 4.38 -20.87 16.41
CA PRO A 48 5.75 -21.31 16.19
C PRO A 48 6.29 -20.79 14.84
N ASN A 49 7.59 -21.03 14.61
CA ASN A 49 8.30 -20.50 13.46
C ASN A 49 7.75 -20.93 12.09
N ARG A 50 6.96 -22.00 11.99
CA ARG A 50 6.38 -22.46 10.72
C ARG A 50 4.92 -22.78 10.89
N GLY A 51 4.11 -22.35 9.93
CA GLY A 51 2.71 -22.71 9.89
C GLY A 51 2.07 -22.56 8.51
N THR A 52 0.92 -23.21 8.37
CA THR A 52 0.09 -23.16 7.17
C THR A 52 -1.35 -22.92 7.60
N ALA A 53 -1.95 -21.83 7.12
CA ALA A 53 -3.38 -21.58 7.26
C ALA A 53 -4.09 -21.95 5.96
N THR A 54 -4.94 -22.96 5.99
CA THR A 54 -5.67 -23.44 4.80
C THR A 54 -7.03 -22.78 4.67
N GLY A 55 -7.47 -22.55 3.42
CA GLY A 55 -8.78 -22.00 3.10
C GLY A 55 -9.32 -22.50 1.77
N ARG A 56 -10.43 -21.92 1.30
CA ARG A 56 -11.05 -22.31 0.03
C ARG A 56 -10.22 -21.76 -1.13
N GLY A 57 -9.53 -22.65 -1.84
CA GLY A 57 -8.76 -22.33 -3.05
C GLY A 57 -7.36 -21.74 -2.83
N PHE A 58 -7.12 -21.12 -1.67
CA PHE A 58 -5.83 -20.55 -1.30
C PHE A 58 -5.35 -21.02 0.07
N SER A 59 -4.03 -21.09 0.23
CA SER A 59 -3.35 -21.39 1.48
C SER A 59 -2.34 -20.30 1.78
N ILE A 60 -2.24 -19.92 3.05
CA ILE A 60 -1.22 -19.02 3.56
C ILE A 60 -0.13 -19.86 4.22
N HIS A 61 1.11 -19.68 3.80
CA HIS A 61 2.27 -20.28 4.47
C HIS A 61 3.08 -19.19 5.13
N PHE A 62 3.62 -19.44 6.31
CA PHE A 62 4.53 -18.52 6.98
C PHE A 62 5.73 -19.24 7.59
N HIS A 63 6.87 -18.55 7.54
CA HIS A 63 8.13 -18.93 8.15
C HIS A 63 8.71 -17.74 8.91
N SER A 64 8.94 -17.87 10.21
CA SER A 64 9.53 -16.86 11.08
C SER A 64 10.97 -17.21 11.39
N SER A 65 11.87 -16.25 11.20
CA SER A 65 13.27 -16.34 11.56
C SER A 65 13.68 -15.09 12.35
N GLY A 66 13.97 -15.28 13.64
CA GLY A 66 14.20 -14.17 14.57
C GLY A 66 12.99 -13.25 14.63
N ASP A 67 13.22 -11.95 14.43
CA ASP A 67 12.18 -10.91 14.50
C ASP A 67 11.39 -10.71 13.19
N ILE A 68 11.62 -11.53 12.16
CA ILE A 68 11.07 -11.34 10.83
C ILE A 68 10.28 -12.58 10.43
N ALA A 69 9.11 -12.38 9.82
CA ALA A 69 8.34 -13.45 9.21
C ALA A 69 8.14 -13.20 7.72
N TYR A 70 8.26 -14.30 6.98
CA TYR A 70 8.06 -14.39 5.55
C TYR A 70 6.78 -15.18 5.35
N MET A 71 5.81 -14.56 4.67
CA MET A 71 4.51 -15.16 4.42
C MET A 71 4.22 -15.17 2.93
N GLY A 72 3.46 -16.16 2.46
CA GLY A 72 3.05 -16.28 1.07
C GLY A 72 1.62 -16.77 0.93
N ILE A 73 0.92 -16.30 -0.11
CA ILE A 73 -0.36 -16.86 -0.55
C ILE A 73 -0.10 -17.74 -1.76
N CYS A 74 -0.48 -19.00 -1.64
CA CYS A 74 -0.36 -19.98 -2.70
C CYS A 74 -1.76 -20.52 -3.09
N THR A 75 -1.89 -21.01 -4.32
CA THR A 75 -3.04 -21.85 -4.69
C THR A 75 -3.01 -23.15 -3.88
N SER A 76 -4.18 -23.74 -3.61
CA SER A 76 -4.27 -25.02 -2.88
C SER A 76 -3.56 -26.18 -3.58
N SER A 77 -3.31 -26.05 -4.89
CA SER A 77 -2.51 -27.01 -5.69
C SER A 77 -1.00 -26.90 -5.46
N CYS A 78 -0.51 -25.85 -4.79
CA CYS A 78 0.91 -25.65 -4.53
C CYS A 78 1.42 -26.67 -3.50
N PRO A 79 2.47 -27.45 -3.81
CA PRO A 79 3.08 -28.35 -2.82
C PRO A 79 3.61 -27.55 -1.62
N THR A 80 3.27 -27.98 -0.40
CA THR A 80 3.69 -27.30 0.84
C THR A 80 5.21 -27.14 0.92
N VAL A 81 5.97 -28.17 0.52
CA VAL A 81 7.44 -28.14 0.48
C VAL A 81 7.95 -27.02 -0.42
N MET A 82 7.33 -26.81 -1.58
CA MET A 82 7.69 -25.74 -2.52
C MET A 82 7.40 -24.36 -1.92
N ALA A 83 6.27 -24.20 -1.22
CA ALA A 83 5.95 -22.96 -0.52
C ALA A 83 7.00 -22.63 0.56
N PHE A 84 7.43 -23.60 1.36
CA PHE A 84 8.47 -23.37 2.37
C PHE A 84 9.86 -23.12 1.75
N CYS A 85 10.23 -23.82 0.67
CA CYS A 85 11.44 -23.51 -0.07
C CYS A 85 11.45 -22.05 -0.58
N PHE A 86 10.30 -21.56 -1.05
CA PHE A 86 10.13 -20.17 -1.48
C PHE A 86 10.35 -19.18 -0.34
N LEU A 87 9.79 -19.46 0.85
CA LEU A 87 9.93 -18.59 2.01
C LEU A 87 11.38 -18.57 2.54
N GLU A 88 12.09 -19.69 2.52
CA GLU A 88 13.52 -19.72 2.90
C GLU A 88 14.41 -18.97 1.91
N GLU A 89 14.14 -19.05 0.60
CA GLU A 89 14.87 -18.27 -0.39
C GLU A 89 14.65 -16.76 -0.16
N LEU A 90 13.41 -16.35 0.15
CA LEU A 90 13.13 -14.95 0.53
C LEU A 90 13.87 -14.54 1.80
N GLN A 91 13.89 -15.41 2.81
CA GLN A 91 14.63 -15.18 4.05
C GLN A 91 16.11 -14.94 3.79
N TRP A 92 16.75 -15.83 3.05
CA TRP A 92 18.16 -15.71 2.70
C TRP A 92 18.45 -14.39 1.98
N LYS A 93 17.65 -14.06 0.95
CA LYS A 93 17.83 -12.83 0.18
C LYS A 93 17.57 -11.58 1.02
N PHE A 94 16.58 -11.60 1.91
CA PHE A 94 16.25 -10.45 2.75
C PHE A 94 17.36 -10.18 3.77
N SER A 95 17.82 -11.23 4.47
CA SER A 95 18.91 -11.14 5.44
C SER A 95 20.24 -10.76 4.80
N ALA A 96 20.45 -11.11 3.52
CA ALA A 96 21.63 -10.68 2.77
C ALA A 96 21.52 -9.23 2.26
N SER A 97 20.32 -8.67 2.16
CA SER A 97 20.08 -7.32 1.61
C SER A 97 19.99 -6.24 2.68
N TYR A 98 19.59 -6.58 3.90
CA TYR A 98 19.27 -5.61 4.94
C TYR A 98 19.79 -6.03 6.31
N ASP A 99 20.36 -5.05 7.03
CA ASP A 99 20.88 -5.26 8.38
C ASP A 99 19.75 -5.35 9.41
N SER A 100 19.92 -6.24 10.39
CA SER A 100 18.98 -6.43 11.52
C SER A 100 18.69 -5.13 12.27
N THR A 101 19.68 -4.27 12.47
CA THR A 101 19.53 -2.97 13.12
C THR A 101 18.54 -2.07 12.37
N SER A 102 18.65 -1.98 11.04
CA SER A 102 17.75 -1.17 10.22
C SER A 102 16.30 -1.65 10.30
N ILE A 103 16.11 -2.98 10.32
CA ILE A 103 14.81 -3.64 10.42
C ILE A 103 14.19 -3.40 11.80
N SER A 104 14.99 -3.44 12.87
CA SER A 104 14.54 -3.19 14.24
C SER A 104 14.10 -1.74 14.47
N LEU A 105 14.74 -0.78 13.80
CA LEU A 105 14.47 0.65 13.93
C LEU A 105 13.37 1.16 12.98
N ALA A 106 12.98 0.36 11.99
CA ALA A 106 11.93 0.74 11.05
C ALA A 106 10.60 1.02 11.77
N THR A 107 9.98 2.16 11.47
CA THR A 107 8.67 2.56 12.01
C THR A 107 7.62 2.74 10.92
N ARG A 108 8.06 2.98 9.67
CA ARG A 108 7.17 3.19 8.53
C ARG A 108 6.77 1.85 7.91
N PRO A 109 5.47 1.63 7.61
CA PRO A 109 5.05 0.50 6.79
C PRO A 109 5.72 0.53 5.41
N TYR A 110 6.16 -0.62 4.95
CA TYR A 110 6.87 -0.82 3.69
C TYR A 110 8.19 -0.03 3.59
N ALA A 111 8.94 0.05 4.69
CA ALA A 111 10.26 0.70 4.71
C ALA A 111 11.26 0.06 3.73
N PHE A 112 11.06 -1.21 3.34
CA PHE A 112 11.95 -1.99 2.48
C PHE A 112 11.25 -2.35 1.15
N LEU A 113 10.56 -1.38 0.54
CA LEU A 113 9.79 -1.57 -0.70
C LEU A 113 10.63 -2.03 -1.90
N GLU A 114 11.93 -1.72 -1.94
CA GLU A 114 12.84 -2.13 -3.02
C GLU A 114 13.00 -3.65 -3.11
N PHE A 115 12.76 -4.36 -2.00
CA PHE A 115 12.81 -5.81 -1.94
C PHE A 115 11.74 -6.50 -2.81
N ASP A 116 10.67 -5.79 -3.20
CA ASP A 116 9.67 -6.32 -4.14
C ASP A 116 10.33 -6.82 -5.44
N ASN A 117 11.35 -6.12 -5.96
CA ASN A 117 12.08 -6.57 -7.14
C ASN A 117 12.71 -7.96 -6.97
N ILE A 118 13.19 -8.28 -5.76
CA ILE A 118 13.74 -9.59 -5.42
C ILE A 118 12.61 -10.60 -5.27
N ILE A 119 11.53 -10.23 -4.59
CA ILE A 119 10.33 -11.07 -4.46
C ILE A 119 9.82 -11.49 -5.85
N GLN A 120 9.70 -10.57 -6.79
CA GLN A 120 9.23 -10.86 -8.15
C GLN A 120 10.13 -11.86 -8.87
N LYS A 121 11.47 -11.68 -8.77
CA LYS A 121 12.45 -12.60 -9.38
C LYS A 121 12.35 -14.00 -8.79
N VAL A 122 12.32 -14.12 -7.46
CA VAL A 122 12.20 -15.40 -6.77
C VAL A 122 10.86 -16.05 -7.11
N LYS A 123 9.75 -15.31 -7.03
CA LYS A 123 8.42 -15.81 -7.36
C LYS A 123 8.33 -16.30 -8.81
N TYR A 124 8.93 -15.57 -9.76
CA TYR A 124 9.00 -16.01 -11.15
C TYR A 124 9.77 -17.33 -11.29
N HIS A 125 10.93 -17.45 -10.62
CA HIS A 125 11.74 -18.66 -10.67
C HIS A 125 10.95 -19.88 -10.19
N PHE A 126 10.26 -19.79 -9.05
CA PHE A 126 9.48 -20.90 -8.50
C PHE A 126 8.23 -21.27 -9.32
N ASN A 127 7.60 -20.29 -9.97
CA ASN A 127 6.38 -20.53 -10.74
C ASN A 127 6.63 -21.04 -12.17
N TYR A 128 7.77 -20.70 -12.77
CA TYR A 128 8.02 -20.91 -14.19
C TYR A 128 9.30 -21.69 -14.51
N THR A 129 10.24 -21.83 -13.58
CA THR A 129 11.45 -22.64 -13.79
C THR A 129 11.22 -24.06 -13.29
N SER A 130 11.72 -25.05 -14.04
CA SER A 130 11.55 -26.46 -13.71
C SER A 130 12.21 -26.81 -12.38
N CYS A 131 11.44 -27.45 -11.49
CA CYS A 131 11.81 -27.86 -10.13
C CYS A 131 13.10 -28.73 -10.03
N SER A 132 13.61 -29.22 -11.17
CA SER A 132 14.85 -30.02 -11.28
C SER A 132 16.08 -29.32 -10.67
N GLN A 133 16.22 -27.99 -10.85
CA GLN A 133 17.34 -27.24 -10.25
C GLN A 133 17.22 -27.06 -8.73
N MET A 134 16.04 -27.33 -8.17
CA MET A 134 15.72 -27.09 -6.76
C MET A 134 15.69 -28.37 -5.92
N LYS A 135 15.98 -29.53 -6.53
CA LYS A 135 15.81 -30.85 -5.91
C LYS A 135 16.49 -30.97 -4.54
N ASN A 136 17.72 -30.48 -4.41
CA ASN A 136 18.48 -30.55 -3.16
C ASN A 136 17.85 -29.69 -2.04
N SER A 137 17.35 -28.50 -2.37
CA SER A 137 16.65 -27.63 -1.41
C SER A 137 15.31 -28.25 -1.01
N LEU A 138 14.60 -28.83 -1.97
CA LEU A 138 13.32 -29.49 -1.75
C LEU A 138 13.45 -30.72 -0.84
N GLU A 139 14.47 -31.55 -1.03
CA GLU A 139 14.74 -32.72 -0.18
C GLU A 139 15.06 -32.31 1.27
N LYS A 140 15.92 -31.30 1.45
CA LYS A 140 16.26 -30.78 2.78
C LYS A 140 15.03 -30.25 3.52
N ILE A 141 14.21 -29.44 2.85
CA ILE A 141 12.98 -28.91 3.45
C ILE A 141 11.96 -30.00 3.71
N GLN A 142 11.87 -30.99 2.83
CA GLN A 142 10.97 -32.13 3.04
C GLN A 142 11.37 -32.93 4.27
N GLU A 143 12.65 -33.17 4.51
CA GLU A 143 13.12 -33.82 5.73
C GLU A 143 12.84 -32.96 6.96
N GLU A 144 13.16 -31.67 6.92
CA GLU A 144 12.90 -30.77 8.04
C GLU A 144 11.40 -30.70 8.41
N LEU A 145 10.52 -30.63 7.40
CA LEU A 145 9.07 -30.63 7.63
C LEU A 145 8.54 -31.98 8.16
N LYS A 146 9.26 -33.09 7.95
CA LYS A 146 8.93 -34.38 8.59
C LYS A 146 9.28 -34.37 10.08
N PHE A 147 10.42 -33.78 10.44
CA PHE A 147 10.85 -33.69 11.84
C PHE A 147 10.08 -32.60 12.62
N HIS A 148 9.75 -31.50 11.95
CA HIS A 148 9.06 -30.35 12.51
C HIS A 148 7.91 -29.92 11.60
N PRO A 149 6.73 -30.57 11.70
CA PRO A 149 5.60 -30.24 10.87
C PRO A 149 5.11 -28.82 11.16
N PRO A 150 4.68 -28.06 10.12
CA PRO A 150 4.16 -26.72 10.30
C PRO A 150 2.82 -26.79 11.05
N VAL A 151 2.56 -25.82 11.92
CA VAL A 151 1.26 -25.72 12.59
C VAL A 151 0.16 -25.46 11.56
N LEU A 152 -0.87 -26.30 11.60
CA LEU A 152 -2.03 -26.17 10.72
C LEU A 152 -3.09 -25.30 11.39
N LEU A 153 -3.46 -24.21 10.72
CA LEU A 153 -4.51 -23.30 11.14
C LEU A 153 -5.65 -23.34 10.13
N LYS A 154 -6.90 -23.16 10.59
CA LYS A 154 -8.00 -22.87 9.67
C LYS A 154 -8.12 -21.37 9.50
N LEU A 155 -8.33 -20.93 8.26
CA LEU A 155 -8.50 -19.51 7.98
C LEU A 155 -9.72 -18.89 8.68
N GLU A 156 -10.73 -19.70 9.00
CA GLU A 156 -11.94 -19.33 9.73
C GLU A 156 -11.64 -18.93 11.20
N ASP A 157 -10.71 -19.63 11.86
CA ASP A 157 -10.35 -19.37 13.26
C ASP A 157 -9.66 -18.01 13.43
N ILE A 158 -8.95 -17.54 12.40
CA ILE A 158 -8.24 -16.26 12.37
C ILE A 158 -9.25 -15.08 12.35
N GLU A 159 -10.43 -15.27 11.75
CA GLU A 159 -11.47 -14.23 11.69
C GLU A 159 -12.12 -13.97 13.05
N LEU A 160 -12.35 -15.03 13.82
CA LEU A 160 -12.95 -14.95 15.15
C LEU A 160 -12.04 -14.17 16.11
N MET A 161 -10.72 -14.36 15.97
CA MET A 161 -9.71 -13.67 16.76
C MET A 161 -9.62 -12.17 16.40
N ASN A 162 -9.77 -11.83 15.11
CA ASN A 162 -9.86 -10.43 14.67
C ASN A 162 -11.05 -9.68 15.32
N GLY A 163 -12.17 -10.37 15.56
CA GLY A 163 -13.33 -9.82 16.26
C GLY A 163 -13.03 -9.37 17.70
N MET A 164 -12.07 -10.01 18.39
CA MET A 164 -11.63 -9.61 19.74
C MET A 164 -10.54 -8.54 19.73
N ILE A 165 -9.66 -8.52 18.72
CA ILE A 165 -8.54 -7.57 18.64
C ILE A 165 -9.02 -6.17 18.24
N ASN A 166 -10.13 -6.06 17.51
CA ASN A 166 -10.73 -4.79 17.10
C ASN A 166 -11.25 -3.90 18.25
N GLY A 167 -11.19 -4.36 19.52
CA GLY A 167 -11.52 -3.55 20.70
C GLY A 167 -10.45 -2.53 21.09
N TYR A 168 -9.20 -2.69 20.64
CA TYR A 168 -8.11 -1.74 20.87
C TYR A 168 -7.31 -1.50 19.59
N THR A 169 -7.44 -0.28 19.08
CA THR A 169 -6.65 0.28 17.98
C THR A 169 -7.07 -0.21 16.60
N GLU A 170 -8.00 0.52 15.97
CA GLU A 170 -7.82 0.85 14.55
C GLU A 170 -6.44 1.52 14.42
N VAL A 171 -5.39 0.72 14.25
CA VAL A 171 -4.21 1.22 13.56
C VAL A 171 -4.73 1.45 12.16
N HIS A 172 -5.03 2.72 11.90
CA HIS A 172 -5.30 3.32 10.61
C HIS A 172 -4.07 3.10 9.72
N MET A 173 -3.82 1.85 9.34
CA MET A 173 -2.76 1.45 8.45
C MET A 173 -3.25 1.88 7.08
N GLY A 174 -2.91 3.12 6.73
CA GLY A 174 -3.13 3.70 5.43
C GLY A 174 -2.75 2.68 4.39
N SER A 175 -3.78 2.12 3.75
CA SER A 175 -3.63 1.56 2.42
C SER A 175 -2.84 2.59 1.63
N ALA A 176 -1.70 2.20 1.06
CA ALA A 176 -1.10 2.94 -0.04
C ALA A 176 -2.26 3.39 -0.96
N PRO A 177 -2.28 4.66 -1.40
CA PRO A 177 -3.48 5.28 -1.92
C PRO A 177 -3.91 4.52 -3.17
N ILE A 178 -4.87 3.62 -2.99
CA ILE A 178 -5.81 3.30 -4.04
C ILE A 178 -6.49 4.66 -4.25
N TYR A 179 -6.22 5.30 -5.38
CA TYR A 179 -6.98 6.46 -5.83
C TYR A 179 -8.43 6.01 -5.99
N ARG A 180 -9.16 5.95 -4.87
CA ARG A 180 -10.60 5.91 -4.84
C ARG A 180 -10.98 7.34 -5.17
N MET A 181 -11.38 7.55 -6.42
CA MET A 181 -12.02 8.81 -6.82
C MET A 181 -13.20 8.98 -5.86
N GLN A 182 -13.07 9.97 -4.97
CA GLN A 182 -14.14 10.33 -4.06
C GLN A 182 -15.37 10.62 -4.91
N PRO A 183 -16.55 10.04 -4.59
CA PRO A 183 -17.75 10.27 -5.38
C PRO A 183 -17.95 11.77 -5.49
N VAL A 184 -18.07 12.23 -6.74
CA VAL A 184 -18.21 13.64 -7.06
C VAL A 184 -19.44 14.15 -6.32
N THR A 185 -19.25 15.14 -5.45
CA THR A 185 -20.36 15.75 -4.70
C THR A 185 -21.48 16.11 -5.67
N PRO A 186 -22.78 15.92 -5.35
CA PRO A 186 -23.89 16.24 -6.26
C PRO A 186 -23.81 17.67 -6.82
N LEU A 187 -23.29 18.60 -6.00
CA LEU A 187 -23.00 19.98 -6.39
C LEU A 187 -21.90 20.12 -7.46
N GLY A 188 -20.90 19.22 -7.43
CA GLY A 188 -19.83 19.13 -8.42
C GLY A 188 -20.32 18.54 -9.74
N ILE A 189 -21.24 17.58 -9.70
CA ILE A 189 -21.91 17.06 -10.92
C ILE A 189 -22.77 18.16 -11.54
N LEU A 190 -23.55 18.88 -10.74
CA LEU A 190 -24.34 20.02 -11.20
C LEU A 190 -23.46 21.10 -11.84
N SER A 191 -22.33 21.44 -11.20
CA SER A 191 -21.37 22.42 -11.74
C SER A 191 -20.73 21.94 -13.05
N LEU A 192 -20.44 20.64 -13.17
CA LEU A 192 -19.88 20.05 -14.39
C LEU A 192 -20.89 20.12 -15.54
N VAL A 193 -22.14 19.73 -15.28
CA VAL A 193 -23.24 19.78 -16.27
C VAL A 193 -23.50 21.22 -16.71
N LEU A 194 -23.56 22.16 -15.78
CA LEU A 194 -23.79 23.58 -16.09
C LEU A 194 -22.63 24.17 -16.92
N SER A 195 -21.39 23.78 -16.63
CA SER A 195 -20.20 24.21 -17.39
C SER A 195 -20.20 23.65 -18.81
N ILE A 196 -20.60 22.39 -18.99
CA ILE A 196 -20.71 21.77 -20.32
C ILE A 196 -21.83 22.46 -21.11
N MET A 197 -22.97 22.75 -20.48
CA MET A 197 -24.07 23.47 -21.11
C MET A 197 -23.70 24.91 -21.50
N CYS A 198 -23.01 25.63 -20.61
CA CYS A 198 -22.51 26.97 -20.92
C CYS A 198 -21.51 26.95 -22.08
N GLY A 199 -20.60 25.96 -22.11
CA GLY A 199 -19.68 25.74 -23.23
C GLY A 199 -20.40 25.46 -24.54
N ALA A 200 -21.41 24.59 -24.54
CA ALA A 200 -22.19 24.27 -25.73
C ALA A 200 -22.99 25.48 -26.27
N LEU A 201 -23.61 26.27 -25.40
CA LEU A 201 -24.33 27.48 -25.81
C LEU A 201 -23.40 28.57 -26.36
N ASN A 202 -22.21 28.71 -25.78
CA ASN A 202 -21.18 29.62 -26.29
C ASN A 202 -20.61 29.12 -27.62
N LEU A 203 -20.50 27.81 -27.82
CA LEU A 203 -20.08 27.21 -29.09
C LEU A 203 -21.13 27.41 -30.19
N ILE A 204 -22.41 27.17 -29.89
CA ILE A 204 -23.51 27.39 -30.85
C ILE A 204 -23.56 28.86 -31.27
N ARG A 205 -23.42 29.81 -30.33
CA ARG A 205 -23.34 31.24 -30.66
C ARG A 205 -22.09 31.56 -31.47
N GLY A 206 -20.93 30.96 -31.15
CA GLY A 206 -19.69 31.15 -31.89
C GLY A 206 -19.77 30.64 -33.33
N VAL A 207 -20.38 29.49 -33.56
CA VAL A 207 -20.59 28.92 -34.90
C VAL A 207 -21.56 29.78 -35.71
N HIS A 208 -22.66 30.23 -35.10
CA HIS A 208 -23.63 31.11 -35.74
C HIS A 208 -23.04 32.50 -36.09
N LEU A 209 -22.08 32.98 -35.30
CA LEU A 209 -21.35 34.22 -35.55
C LEU A 209 -20.24 34.06 -36.59
N ALA A 210 -19.59 32.89 -36.63
CA ALA A 210 -18.57 32.55 -37.62
C ALA A 210 -19.16 32.40 -39.03
N GLU A 211 -20.38 31.86 -39.11
CA GLU A 211 -21.16 31.79 -40.36
C GLU A 211 -21.55 33.19 -40.88
N TYR A 212 -21.73 34.17 -39.96
CA TYR A 212 -22.00 35.58 -40.31
C TYR A 212 -20.73 36.41 -40.57
N SER A 213 -19.61 36.06 -39.94
CA SER A 213 -18.33 36.79 -40.03
C SER A 213 -17.51 36.42 -41.27
N PHE A 214 -17.95 35.44 -42.07
CA PHE A 214 -17.29 35.12 -43.34
C PHE A 214 -17.56 36.16 -44.44
N GLN A 215 -18.30 37.24 -44.12
CA GLN A 215 -18.69 38.24 -45.10
C GLN A 215 -18.01 39.61 -44.95
N GLU A 216 -17.44 40.01 -43.81
CA GLU A 216 -16.69 41.27 -43.71
C GLU A 216 -15.49 41.19 -42.74
N ASP A 217 -14.36 41.69 -43.23
CA ASP A 217 -13.02 41.59 -42.65
C ASP A 217 -12.85 42.26 -41.28
N HIS A 218 -11.96 41.67 -40.48
CA HIS A 218 -11.23 42.23 -39.32
C HIS A 218 -11.94 42.52 -37.98
N GLU A 219 -13.26 42.44 -37.82
CA GLU A 219 -13.90 42.59 -36.49
C GLU A 219 -14.22 41.27 -35.75
N GLY A 220 -14.25 40.12 -36.43
CA GLY A 220 -14.64 38.82 -35.84
C GLY A 220 -13.63 38.21 -34.86
N ILE A 221 -12.34 38.56 -34.99
CA ILE A 221 -11.25 37.97 -34.18
C ILE A 221 -11.37 38.39 -32.70
N GLY A 222 -11.82 39.62 -32.42
CA GLY A 222 -11.99 40.11 -31.06
C GLY A 222 -13.03 39.32 -30.27
N ASN A 223 -14.13 38.95 -30.92
CA ASN A 223 -15.17 38.13 -30.28
C ASN A 223 -14.68 36.70 -30.03
N VAL A 224 -13.98 36.08 -30.96
CA VAL A 224 -13.41 34.73 -30.79
C VAL A 224 -12.42 34.68 -29.62
N ILE A 225 -11.60 35.71 -29.44
CA ILE A 225 -10.67 35.83 -28.30
C ILE A 225 -11.41 36.00 -26.96
N ALA A 226 -12.49 36.79 -26.92
CA ALA A 226 -13.31 36.94 -25.72
C ALA A 226 -13.98 35.62 -25.27
N PHE A 227 -14.38 34.77 -26.23
CA PHE A 227 -14.92 33.44 -25.94
C PHE A 227 -13.85 32.47 -25.41
N LEU A 228 -12.64 32.48 -25.99
CA LEU A 228 -11.49 31.70 -25.51
C LEU A 228 -11.06 32.12 -24.10
N LEU A 229 -11.04 33.42 -23.80
CA LEU A 229 -10.72 33.94 -22.47
C LEU A 229 -11.76 33.52 -21.43
N SER A 230 -13.05 33.54 -21.76
CA SER A 230 -14.12 33.08 -20.86
C SER A 230 -14.02 31.57 -20.59
N PHE A 231 -13.69 30.77 -21.61
CA PHE A 231 -13.46 29.33 -21.46
C PHE A 231 -12.24 29.01 -20.59
N LEU A 232 -11.12 29.71 -20.80
CA LEU A 232 -9.92 29.57 -19.99
C LEU A 232 -10.16 30.02 -18.55
N ALA A 233 -10.91 31.10 -18.31
CA ALA A 233 -11.28 31.55 -16.97
C ALA A 233 -12.08 30.49 -16.20
N CYS A 234 -13.00 29.78 -16.86
CA CYS A 234 -13.75 28.66 -16.26
C CYS A 234 -12.83 27.48 -15.90
N ILE A 235 -11.85 27.15 -16.75
CA ILE A 235 -10.85 26.11 -16.47
C ILE A 235 -9.93 26.54 -15.31
N PHE A 236 -9.49 27.80 -15.27
CA PHE A 236 -8.66 28.33 -14.19
C PHE A 236 -9.40 28.38 -12.85
N GLN A 237 -10.70 28.68 -12.83
CA GLN A 237 -11.52 28.58 -11.62
C GLN A 237 -11.64 27.13 -11.12
N TRP A 238 -11.69 26.16 -12.05
CA TRP A 238 -11.73 24.73 -11.74
C TRP A 238 -10.39 24.21 -11.17
N TYR A 239 -9.26 24.67 -11.71
CA TYR A 239 -7.93 24.37 -11.18
C TYR A 239 -7.63 25.10 -9.85
N GLY A 240 -8.08 26.34 -9.70
CA GLY A 240 -7.86 27.17 -8.50
C GLY A 240 -8.49 26.59 -7.23
N ARG A 241 -9.64 25.90 -7.33
CA ARG A 241 -10.24 25.19 -6.17
C ARG A 241 -9.43 24.00 -5.69
N LYS A 242 -8.64 23.33 -6.54
CA LYS A 242 -7.71 22.27 -6.11
C LYS A 242 -6.46 22.82 -5.42
N GLN A 243 -5.99 24.00 -5.81
CA GLN A 243 -4.76 24.60 -5.26
C GLN A 243 -4.97 25.19 -3.85
N LEU A 244 -6.19 25.64 -3.52
CA LEU A 244 -6.52 26.12 -2.18
C LEU A 244 -6.48 25.00 -1.12
N GLN A 245 -6.83 23.76 -1.48
CA GLN A 245 -6.65 22.61 -0.58
C GLN A 245 -5.17 22.29 -0.34
N LEU A 246 -4.32 22.37 -1.37
CA LEU A 246 -2.88 22.11 -1.22
C LEU A 246 -2.19 23.19 -0.37
N HIS A 247 -2.60 24.44 -0.49
CA HIS A 247 -2.09 25.54 0.34
C HIS A 247 -2.59 25.46 1.80
N PHE A 248 -3.83 24.99 2.03
CA PHE A 248 -4.33 24.70 3.38
C PHE A 248 -3.58 23.52 4.01
N LEU A 249 -3.30 22.46 3.24
CA LEU A 249 -2.50 21.31 3.68
C LEU A 249 -1.04 21.69 3.99
N LEU A 250 -0.42 22.53 3.14
CA LEU A 250 0.91 23.10 3.39
C LEU A 250 0.93 24.02 4.61
N LYS A 251 -0.13 24.81 4.86
CA LYS A 251 -0.23 25.64 6.08
C LYS A 251 -0.44 24.79 7.34
N ILE A 252 -1.15 23.66 7.25
CA ILE A 252 -1.32 22.70 8.36
C ILE A 252 0.02 22.00 8.65
N LEU A 253 0.69 21.46 7.63
CA LEU A 253 2.02 20.83 7.78
C LEU A 253 3.09 21.81 8.31
N ARG A 254 3.02 23.09 7.93
CA ARG A 254 3.93 24.14 8.43
C ARG A 254 3.56 24.65 9.84
N ARG A 255 2.33 24.43 10.31
CA ARG A 255 1.91 24.67 11.71
C ARG A 255 2.34 23.50 12.60
N GLU A 256 2.21 22.26 12.15
CA GLU A 256 2.72 21.06 12.85
C GLU A 256 4.25 21.14 13.04
N GLY A 257 4.98 21.52 11.99
CA GLY A 257 6.46 21.64 12.02
C GLY A 257 7.02 22.80 12.87
N ARG A 258 6.17 23.75 13.31
CA ARG A 258 6.53 24.77 14.31
C ARG A 258 6.17 24.35 15.73
N ARG A 259 5.12 23.54 15.92
CA ARG A 259 4.75 22.95 17.22
C ARG A 259 5.82 21.98 17.75
N MET A 260 6.41 21.20 16.84
CA MET A 260 7.51 20.26 17.16
C MET A 260 8.84 20.96 17.52
N ARG A 261 9.08 22.18 17.00
CA ARG A 261 10.27 22.98 17.35
C ARG A 261 10.11 23.76 18.66
N GLY A 262 8.89 24.17 19.02
CA GLY A 262 8.60 24.79 20.32
C GLY A 262 8.68 23.79 21.49
N ALA A 263 8.26 22.54 21.29
CA ALA A 263 8.31 21.51 22.33
C ALA A 263 9.73 21.03 22.68
N SER A 264 10.71 21.21 21.78
CA SER A 264 12.11 20.84 22.03
C SER A 264 12.87 21.91 22.83
N CYS A 265 12.43 23.17 22.79
CA CYS A 265 13.08 24.26 23.53
C CYS A 265 12.65 24.30 25.02
N GLN A 266 11.40 23.94 25.33
CA GLN A 266 10.91 23.87 26.71
C GLN A 266 11.49 22.69 27.52
N LYS A 267 11.98 21.64 26.84
CA LYS A 267 12.58 20.46 27.52
C LYS A 267 14.08 20.63 27.81
N ARG A 268 14.72 21.66 27.23
CA ARG A 268 16.14 21.98 27.48
C ARG A 268 16.35 23.04 28.58
N SER A 269 15.31 23.80 28.94
CA SER A 269 15.37 24.75 30.06
C SER A 269 15.13 24.12 31.44
N ASN A 270 14.52 22.92 31.50
CA ASN A 270 14.22 22.25 32.77
C ASN A 270 15.29 21.26 33.23
N PHE A 271 16.44 21.17 32.55
CA PHE A 271 17.55 20.28 32.92
C PHE A 271 18.82 21.03 33.37
N SER A 272 18.74 22.35 33.55
CA SER A 272 19.87 23.21 33.94
C SER A 272 19.73 23.77 35.37
N GLY A 273 18.79 23.26 36.17
CA GLY A 273 18.42 23.88 37.46
C GLY A 273 18.71 23.06 38.72
N ASP A 274 19.31 21.87 38.62
CA ASP A 274 19.36 20.92 39.75
C ASP A 274 20.75 20.29 39.97
N GLU A 275 21.81 21.12 39.93
CA GLU A 275 23.16 20.68 40.31
C GLU A 275 23.88 21.74 41.16
N SER A 276 23.28 22.12 42.29
CA SER A 276 23.89 23.05 43.26
C SER A 276 23.40 22.78 44.69
N ALA A 277 23.56 21.57 45.21
CA ALA A 277 23.34 21.30 46.64
C ALA A 277 23.97 19.97 47.12
N ILE A 278 25.27 19.74 46.88
CA ILE A 278 26.06 18.83 47.73
C ILE A 278 27.49 19.39 47.84
N LEU A 279 27.67 20.30 48.79
CA LEU A 279 28.84 20.46 49.67
C LEU A 279 28.48 21.46 50.79
#